data_AF-A0A9Q3H1Q8-F1
#
_entry.id   AF-A0A9Q3H1Q8-F1
#
_cell.length_a   1.000
_cell.length_b   1.000
_cell.length_c   1.000
_cell.angle_alpha   90.00
_cell.angle_beta   90.00
_cell.angle_gamma   90.00
#
_symmetry.space_group_name_H-M   'P 1'
#
loop_
_entity.id
_entity.type
_entity.pdbx_description
1 polymer ?
#
loop_
_entity_poly.entity_id
_entity_poly.type
_entity_poly.pdbx_seq_one_letter_code
_entity_poly.pdbx_strand_id
1 'polypeptide(L)'
;MADACLFIGKDLILFSWVDNIISIGKEADSILKKLEKYFKVKDLGLASHILGLKISQSDHMMALSQQHYIEELISQYGLEDSKLNMTPIQSNIKLEAATDKEYKEFKILNINYKAAIGSLSYLSQCTRPDFAYTVGTLSHFLEKQSLSHWLAFKREFKYLRKTKDLGLTYSMKGSSDIIGYSDSSWAEENNKKSCCRYVFNYGGAAIS
;
A
#
# COMPACT_ATOMS: atom_id res chain seq x y z
N MET A 1 -21.48 6.24 -7.09
CA MET A 1 -21.81 5.29 -6.02
C MET A 1 -20.98 4.05 -6.30
N ALA A 2 -20.07 3.68 -5.39
CA ALA A 2 -19.38 2.40 -5.52
C ALA A 2 -20.38 1.31 -5.12
N ASP A 3 -20.54 0.28 -5.95
CA ASP A 3 -21.33 -0.88 -5.59
C ASP A 3 -20.73 -1.55 -4.36
N ALA A 4 -21.57 -2.16 -3.52
CA ALA A 4 -21.10 -2.90 -2.36
C ALA A 4 -20.29 -4.11 -2.84
N CYS A 5 -18.97 -4.02 -2.75
CA CYS A 5 -18.05 -5.12 -3.06
C CYS A 5 -17.92 -6.13 -1.92
N LEU A 6 -18.46 -5.83 -0.73
CA LEU A 6 -18.41 -6.70 0.44
C LEU A 6 -19.84 -7.08 0.87
N PHE A 7 -20.11 -8.38 0.86
CA PHE A 7 -21.37 -8.97 1.29
C PHE A 7 -21.14 -9.81 2.54
N ILE A 8 -21.87 -9.50 3.61
CA ILE A 8 -21.72 -10.17 4.91
C ILE A 8 -23.03 -10.90 5.24
N GLY A 9 -22.96 -12.21 5.39
CA GLY A 9 -24.02 -13.10 5.85
C GLY A 9 -23.66 -13.79 7.17
N LYS A 10 -24.54 -14.69 7.65
CA LYS A 10 -24.41 -15.34 8.97
C LYS A 10 -23.14 -16.19 9.12
N ASP A 11 -22.74 -16.90 8.07
CA ASP A 11 -21.56 -17.78 8.03
C ASP A 11 -20.79 -17.64 6.69
N LEU A 12 -20.91 -16.47 6.06
CA LEU A 12 -20.32 -16.15 4.77
C LEU A 12 -19.92 -14.68 4.70
N ILE A 13 -18.69 -14.42 4.30
CA ILE A 13 -18.24 -13.12 3.82
C ILE A 13 -17.83 -13.32 2.37
N LEU A 14 -18.39 -12.53 1.47
CA LEU A 14 -18.04 -12.54 0.05
C LEU A 14 -17.53 -11.16 -0.34
N PHE A 15 -16.30 -11.11 -0.84
CA PHE A 15 -15.69 -9.92 -1.39
C PHE A 15 -15.56 -10.09 -2.91
N SER A 16 -16.07 -9.14 -3.69
CA SER A 16 -15.99 -9.16 -5.15
C SER A 16 -15.29 -7.91 -5.65
N TRP A 17 -14.27 -8.10 -6.49
CA TRP A 17 -13.55 -7.03 -7.16
C TRP A 17 -13.34 -7.38 -8.64
N VAL A 18 -14.10 -6.70 -9.51
CA VAL A 18 -14.09 -6.94 -10.95
C VAL A 18 -14.29 -8.44 -11.21
N ASP A 19 -13.27 -9.15 -11.69
CA ASP A 19 -13.33 -10.58 -12.03
C ASP A 19 -12.92 -11.51 -10.88
N ASN A 20 -12.49 -10.96 -9.73
CA ASN A 20 -12.03 -11.74 -8.58
C ASN A 20 -13.11 -11.80 -7.50
N ILE A 21 -13.28 -12.99 -6.92
CA ILE A 21 -14.18 -13.21 -5.79
C ILE A 21 -13.39 -13.94 -4.69
N ILE A 22 -13.42 -13.40 -3.47
CA ILE A 22 -13.00 -14.10 -2.26
C ILE A 22 -14.26 -14.47 -1.48
N SER A 23 -14.35 -15.72 -1.03
CA SER A 23 -15.38 -16.17 -0.12
C SER A 23 -14.73 -16.73 1.15
N ILE A 24 -15.30 -16.40 2.30
CA ILE A 24 -14.78 -16.75 3.62
C ILE A 24 -15.94 -17.24 4.46
N GLY A 25 -15.77 -18.36 5.16
CA GLY A 25 -16.77 -18.91 6.08
C GLY A 25 -17.26 -20.29 5.67
N LYS A 26 -18.14 -20.87 6.49
CA LYS A 26 -18.59 -22.26 6.33
C LYS A 26 -19.41 -22.49 5.07
N GLU A 27 -20.05 -21.45 4.54
CA GLU A 27 -20.85 -21.53 3.32
C GLU A 27 -20.09 -21.11 2.05
N ALA A 28 -18.78 -20.83 2.13
CA ALA A 28 -17.94 -20.39 1.00
C ALA A 28 -18.05 -21.32 -0.23
N ASP A 29 -17.84 -22.63 -0.05
CA ASP A 29 -17.93 -23.60 -1.15
C ASP A 29 -19.35 -23.71 -1.73
N SER A 30 -20.37 -23.54 -0.88
CA SER A 30 -21.77 -23.63 -1.30
C SER A 30 -22.16 -22.44 -2.17
N ILE A 31 -21.71 -21.24 -1.82
CA ILE A 31 -22.00 -20.04 -2.62
C ILE A 31 -21.23 -20.07 -3.95
N LEU A 32 -19.98 -20.54 -3.97
CA LEU A 32 -19.21 -20.67 -5.22
C LEU A 32 -19.92 -21.60 -6.21
N LYS A 33 -20.39 -22.78 -5.75
CA LYS A 33 -21.18 -23.71 -6.57
C LYS A 33 -22.51 -23.13 -7.07
N LYS A 34 -23.12 -22.22 -6.32
CA LYS A 34 -24.34 -21.52 -6.78
C LYS A 34 -23.99 -20.50 -7.86
N LEU A 35 -22.89 -19.76 -7.70
CA LEU A 35 -22.44 -18.77 -8.67
C LEU A 35 -22.04 -19.41 -10.00
N GLU A 36 -21.42 -20.60 -9.98
CA GLU A 36 -21.08 -21.38 -11.19
C GLU A 36 -22.29 -21.69 -12.09
N LYS A 37 -23.51 -21.67 -11.56
CA LYS A 37 -24.73 -21.88 -12.37
C LYS A 37 -25.11 -20.66 -13.21
N TYR A 38 -24.68 -19.48 -12.80
CA TYR A 38 -25.04 -18.21 -13.43
C TYR A 38 -23.85 -17.54 -14.12
N PHE A 39 -22.63 -17.83 -13.67
CA PHE A 39 -21.39 -17.21 -14.13
C PHE A 39 -20.32 -18.25 -14.42
N LYS A 40 -19.39 -17.91 -15.30
CA LYS A 40 -18.22 -18.73 -15.61
C LYS A 40 -17.15 -18.53 -14.52
N VAL A 41 -17.33 -19.20 -13.39
CA VAL A 41 -16.40 -19.12 -12.25
C VAL A 41 -15.31 -20.17 -12.40
N LYS A 42 -14.07 -19.79 -12.08
CA LYS A 42 -12.95 -20.73 -11.94
C LYS A 42 -12.51 -20.69 -10.48
N ASP A 43 -12.70 -21.79 -9.77
CA ASP A 43 -12.16 -21.95 -8.42
C ASP A 43 -10.63 -22.07 -8.49
N LEU A 44 -9.94 -21.20 -7.73
CA LEU A 44 -8.49 -21.17 -7.60
C LEU A 44 -8.01 -21.79 -6.28
N GLY A 45 -8.93 -22.34 -5.48
CA GLY A 45 -8.68 -22.89 -4.16
C GLY A 45 -8.48 -21.79 -3.11
N LEU A 46 -7.62 -22.06 -2.13
CA LEU A 46 -7.29 -21.10 -1.08
C LEU A 46 -6.73 -19.80 -1.70
N ALA A 47 -7.26 -18.66 -1.23
CA ALA A 47 -6.84 -17.36 -1.69
C ALA A 47 -5.33 -17.18 -1.52
N SER A 48 -4.64 -17.03 -2.66
CA SER A 48 -3.18 -16.83 -2.71
C SER A 48 -2.82 -15.45 -3.25
N HIS A 49 -3.71 -14.81 -4.01
CA HIS A 49 -3.49 -13.48 -4.58
C HIS A 49 -4.80 -12.69 -4.66
N ILE A 50 -4.75 -11.39 -4.38
CA ILE A 50 -5.85 -10.45 -4.65
C ILE A 50 -5.29 -9.04 -4.82
N LEU A 51 -5.73 -8.30 -5.85
CA LEU A 51 -5.32 -6.90 -6.07
C LEU A 51 -3.79 -6.70 -6.15
N GLY A 52 -3.01 -7.71 -6.54
CA GLY A 52 -1.54 -7.62 -6.51
C GLY A 52 -0.93 -7.81 -5.11
N LEU A 53 -1.72 -8.17 -4.11
CA LEU A 53 -1.27 -8.72 -2.84
C LEU A 53 -1.10 -10.23 -2.99
N LYS A 54 0.04 -10.74 -2.52
CA LYS A 54 0.26 -12.15 -2.26
C LYS A 54 -0.20 -12.47 -0.85
N ILE A 55 -1.08 -13.46 -0.73
CA ILE A 55 -1.58 -13.99 0.54
C ILE A 55 -0.88 -15.34 0.77
N SER A 56 -0.26 -15.48 1.93
CA SER A 56 0.30 -16.75 2.40
C SER A 56 -0.40 -17.15 3.70
N GLN A 57 -1.10 -18.28 3.68
CA GLN A 57 -1.91 -18.74 4.80
C GLN A 57 -1.31 -19.99 5.42
N SER A 58 -1.43 -20.09 6.74
CA SER A 58 -1.13 -21.26 7.56
C SER A 58 -2.21 -21.39 8.63
N ASP A 59 -2.26 -22.50 9.36
CA ASP A 59 -3.34 -22.81 10.32
C ASP A 59 -3.67 -21.69 11.32
N HIS A 60 -2.70 -20.85 11.65
CA HIS A 60 -2.84 -19.80 12.65
C HIS A 60 -2.27 -18.44 12.23
N MET A 61 -1.80 -18.30 11.00
CA MET A 61 -1.23 -17.04 10.52
C MET A 61 -1.56 -16.79 9.07
N MET A 62 -1.72 -15.52 8.73
CA MET A 62 -1.86 -15.02 7.37
C MET A 62 -0.83 -13.93 7.13
N ALA A 63 -0.04 -14.03 6.07
CA ALA A 63 0.90 -13.00 5.66
C ALA A 63 0.45 -12.35 4.34
N LEU A 64 0.57 -11.02 4.27
CA LEU A 64 0.33 -10.21 3.07
C LEU A 64 1.66 -9.60 2.60
N SER A 65 1.96 -9.75 1.31
CA SER A 65 3.17 -9.20 0.68
C SER A 65 2.86 -8.57 -0.67
N GLN A 66 3.59 -7.51 -1.01
CA GLN A 66 3.57 -6.86 -2.33
C GLN A 66 4.90 -7.03 -3.08
N GLN A 67 5.69 -8.06 -2.76
CA GLN A 67 7.03 -8.26 -3.33
C GLN A 67 7.06 -8.15 -4.87
N HIS A 68 6.14 -8.84 -5.57
CA HIS A 68 6.10 -8.81 -7.03
C HIS A 68 5.83 -7.39 -7.56
N TYR A 69 4.85 -6.71 -6.97
CA TYR A 69 4.54 -5.31 -7.32
C TYR A 69 5.74 -4.38 -7.07
N ILE A 70 6.47 -4.60 -5.97
CA ILE A 70 7.70 -3.85 -5.66
C ILE A 70 8.75 -4.07 -6.75
N GLU A 71 8.95 -5.31 -7.20
CA GLU A 71 9.91 -5.65 -8.26
C GLU A 71 9.54 -5.01 -9.60
N GLU A 72 8.25 -5.01 -9.97
CA GLU A 72 7.74 -4.31 -11.15
C GLU A 72 8.02 -2.81 -11.09
N LEU A 73 7.75 -2.16 -9.94
CA LEU A 73 8.00 -0.74 -9.80
C LEU A 73 9.50 -0.40 -9.80
N ILE A 74 10.35 -1.24 -9.20
CA ILE A 74 11.81 -1.05 -9.24
C ILE A 74 12.28 -1.06 -10.69
N SER A 75 11.74 -1.95 -11.52
CA SER A 75 12.09 -2.00 -12.94
C SER A 75 11.51 -0.85 -13.74
N GLN A 76 10.25 -0.49 -13.49
CA GLN A 76 9.59 0.66 -14.11
C GLN A 76 10.39 1.97 -13.92
N TYR A 77 11.05 2.15 -12.78
CA TYR A 77 11.83 3.35 -12.46
C TYR A 77 13.34 3.21 -12.67
N GLY A 78 13.82 2.08 -13.23
CA GLY A 78 15.24 1.85 -13.52
C GLY A 78 16.13 1.84 -12.28
N LEU A 79 15.67 1.22 -11.20
CA LEU A 79 16.34 1.20 -9.90
C LEU A 79 16.93 -0.17 -9.52
N GLU A 80 16.97 -1.12 -10.46
CA GLU A 80 17.45 -2.49 -10.29
C GLU A 80 18.89 -2.54 -9.78
N ASP A 81 19.76 -1.67 -10.27
CA ASP A 81 21.18 -1.60 -9.90
C ASP A 81 21.50 -0.43 -8.94
N SER A 82 20.47 0.22 -8.43
CA SER A 82 20.65 1.39 -7.57
C SER A 82 21.23 1.00 -6.20
N LYS A 83 22.09 1.87 -5.64
CA LYS A 83 22.60 1.68 -4.26
C LYS A 83 21.45 1.53 -3.27
N LEU A 84 21.53 0.53 -2.40
CA LEU A 84 20.54 0.26 -1.36
C LEU A 84 20.62 1.30 -0.25
N ASN A 85 19.48 1.62 0.37
CA ASN A 85 19.41 2.40 1.59
C ASN A 85 18.90 1.50 2.73
N MET A 86 19.49 1.66 3.91
CA MET A 86 19.11 0.88 5.10
C MET A 86 17.94 1.49 5.87
N THR A 87 17.63 2.76 5.61
CA THR A 87 16.58 3.51 6.31
C THR A 87 15.67 4.21 5.31
N PRO A 88 14.38 4.41 5.67
CA PRO A 88 13.48 5.24 4.90
C PRO A 88 13.96 6.70 4.86
N ILE A 89 13.22 7.55 4.16
CA ILE A 89 13.40 8.99 4.23
C ILE A 89 13.30 9.47 5.69
N GLN A 90 14.13 10.45 6.04
CA GLN A 90 14.08 11.01 7.40
C GLN A 90 12.83 11.90 7.53
N SER A 91 12.21 11.84 8.70
CA SER A 91 11.00 12.61 9.04
C SER A 91 11.21 14.13 9.13
N ASN A 92 12.44 14.60 8.99
CA ASN A 92 12.81 16.02 9.01
C ASN A 92 13.27 16.55 7.64
N ILE A 93 13.00 15.82 6.56
CA ILE A 93 13.34 16.31 5.22
C ILE A 93 12.55 17.60 4.93
N LYS A 94 13.26 18.69 4.64
CA LYS A 94 12.66 19.95 4.22
C LYS A 94 12.55 19.98 2.70
N LEU A 95 11.35 19.67 2.20
CA LEU A 95 11.01 19.83 0.79
C LEU A 95 10.24 21.13 0.62
N GLU A 96 10.66 21.95 -0.34
CA GLU A 96 10.04 23.25 -0.65
C GLU A 96 9.30 23.17 -1.98
N ALA A 97 8.27 23.99 -2.13
CA ALA A 97 7.55 24.08 -3.39
C ALA A 97 8.50 24.51 -4.51
N ALA A 98 8.42 23.84 -5.66
CA ALA A 98 9.29 24.14 -6.78
C ALA A 98 9.09 25.58 -7.28
N THR A 99 10.17 26.26 -7.61
CA THR A 99 10.13 27.47 -8.43
C THR A 99 9.63 27.14 -9.84
N ASP A 100 9.16 28.14 -10.60
CA ASP A 100 8.70 27.91 -11.97
C ASP A 100 9.83 27.39 -12.88
N LYS A 101 11.07 27.75 -12.57
CA LYS A 101 12.25 27.25 -13.27
C LYS A 101 12.48 25.77 -12.98
N GLU A 102 12.53 25.37 -11.70
CA GLU A 102 12.74 23.97 -11.30
C GLU A 102 11.61 23.06 -11.79
N TYR A 103 10.37 23.56 -11.78
CA TYR A 103 9.23 22.82 -12.31
C TYR A 103 9.33 22.58 -13.83
N LYS A 104 9.76 23.61 -14.59
CA LYS A 104 10.02 23.47 -16.03
C LYS A 104 11.14 22.48 -16.30
N GLU A 105 12.24 22.55 -15.54
CA GLU A 105 13.35 21.60 -15.63
C GLU A 105 12.88 20.16 -15.34
N PHE A 106 12.07 19.96 -14.30
CA PHE A 106 11.51 18.65 -14.00
C PHE A 106 10.60 18.13 -15.13
N LYS A 107 9.77 19.00 -15.73
CA LYS A 107 8.88 18.61 -16.84
C LYS A 107 9.62 18.05 -18.04
N ILE A 108 10.84 18.52 -18.32
CA ILE A 108 11.67 18.02 -19.43
C ILE A 108 11.99 16.52 -19.25
N LEU A 109 12.03 16.02 -18.02
CA LEU A 109 12.27 14.60 -17.73
C LEU A 109 11.11 13.69 -18.14
N ASN A 110 9.93 14.26 -18.41
CA ASN A 110 8.72 13.54 -18.81
C ASN A 110 8.31 12.40 -17.84
N ILE A 111 8.55 12.60 -16.54
CA ILE A 111 8.22 11.62 -15.48
C ILE A 111 6.80 11.86 -14.98
N ASN A 112 5.98 10.81 -14.93
CA ASN A 112 4.67 10.85 -14.30
C ASN A 112 4.77 10.76 -12.78
N TYR A 113 5.04 11.90 -12.14
CA TYR A 113 5.17 11.99 -10.69
C TYR A 113 3.90 11.57 -9.94
N LYS A 114 2.71 11.92 -10.44
CA LYS A 114 1.44 11.54 -9.79
C LYS A 114 1.26 10.03 -9.74
N ALA A 115 1.57 9.32 -10.82
CA ALA A 115 1.52 7.86 -10.85
C ALA A 115 2.55 7.24 -9.89
N ALA A 116 3.74 7.84 -9.79
CA ALA A 116 4.78 7.38 -8.86
C ALA A 116 4.38 7.54 -7.38
N ILE A 117 3.77 8.65 -7.00
CA ILE A 117 3.25 8.80 -5.64
C ILE A 117 2.06 7.88 -5.40
N GLY A 118 1.22 7.65 -6.41
CA GLY A 118 0.13 6.67 -6.36
C GLY A 118 0.60 5.24 -6.07
N SER A 119 1.70 4.80 -6.69
CA SER A 119 2.25 3.46 -6.43
C SER A 119 2.83 3.32 -5.02
N LEU A 120 3.51 4.36 -4.51
CA LEU A 120 3.97 4.39 -3.12
C LEU A 120 2.80 4.42 -2.12
N SER A 121 1.74 5.17 -2.44
CA SER A 121 0.51 5.22 -1.65
C SER A 121 -0.15 3.85 -1.56
N TYR A 122 -0.19 3.10 -2.67
CA TYR A 122 -0.75 1.75 -2.67
C TYR A 122 0.06 0.78 -1.79
N LEU A 123 1.39 0.83 -1.86
CA LEU A 123 2.26 0.08 -0.96
C LEU A 123 1.99 0.42 0.51
N SER A 124 1.87 1.72 0.79
CA SER A 124 1.67 2.23 2.16
C SER A 124 0.35 1.78 2.78
N GLN A 125 -0.72 1.72 2.00
CA GLN A 125 -2.05 1.35 2.48
C GLN A 125 -2.19 -0.15 2.71
N CYS A 126 -1.46 -0.98 1.96
CA CYS A 126 -1.65 -2.42 2.00
C CYS A 126 -0.64 -3.18 2.86
N THR A 127 0.68 -2.95 2.69
CA THR A 127 1.70 -3.79 3.36
C THR A 127 2.88 -3.04 3.95
N ARG A 128 3.05 -1.75 3.62
CA ARG A 128 4.21 -0.93 3.98
C ARG A 128 3.81 0.33 4.76
N PRO A 129 3.18 0.20 5.94
CA PRO A 129 2.73 1.36 6.72
C PRO A 129 3.90 2.31 7.09
N ASP A 130 5.14 1.82 7.06
CA ASP A 130 6.34 2.63 7.23
C ASP A 130 6.53 3.72 6.15
N PHE A 131 5.80 3.67 5.04
CA PHE A 131 5.82 4.69 3.98
C PHE A 131 4.78 5.81 4.14
N ALA A 132 3.91 5.74 5.15
CA ALA A 132 2.82 6.70 5.32
C ALA A 132 3.34 8.15 5.40
N TYR A 133 4.47 8.37 6.10
CA TYR A 133 5.12 9.67 6.18
C TYR A 133 5.60 10.16 4.80
N THR A 134 6.31 9.30 4.07
CA THR A 134 6.88 9.64 2.75
C THR A 134 5.78 9.96 1.76
N VAL A 135 4.72 9.16 1.72
CA VAL A 135 3.55 9.38 0.86
C VAL A 135 2.89 10.70 1.20
N GLY A 136 2.59 10.97 2.48
CA GLY A 136 1.98 12.22 2.91
C GLY A 136 2.81 13.43 2.49
N THR A 137 4.12 13.40 2.76
CA THR A 137 5.04 14.50 2.45
C THR A 137 5.13 14.77 0.95
N LEU A 138 5.32 13.72 0.13
CA LEU A 138 5.49 13.87 -1.32
C LEU A 138 4.18 14.20 -2.04
N SER A 139 3.03 13.82 -1.47
CA SER A 139 1.69 14.12 -2.01
C SER A 139 1.34 15.60 -1.97
N HIS A 140 2.00 16.41 -1.13
CA HIS A 140 1.82 17.86 -1.14
C HIS A 140 2.31 18.53 -2.44
N PHE A 141 3.14 17.84 -3.23
CA PHE A 141 3.79 18.40 -4.40
C PHE A 141 3.36 17.72 -5.71
N LEU A 142 2.11 17.28 -5.83
CA LEU A 142 1.61 16.56 -7.01
C LEU A 142 1.46 17.44 -8.27
N GLU A 143 1.29 18.75 -8.10
CA GLU A 143 1.08 19.69 -9.22
C GLU A 143 2.34 20.47 -9.59
N LYS A 144 3.20 20.75 -8.61
CA LYS A 144 4.39 21.59 -8.74
C LYS A 144 5.62 20.96 -8.06
N GLN A 145 6.08 19.85 -8.64
CA GLN A 145 7.25 19.09 -8.20
C GLN A 145 8.57 19.60 -8.80
N SER A 146 9.68 19.19 -8.19
CA SER A 146 11.05 19.47 -8.64
C SER A 146 11.91 18.21 -8.56
N LEU A 147 13.16 18.32 -9.01
CA LEU A 147 14.16 17.26 -8.90
C LEU A 147 14.38 16.78 -7.46
N SER A 148 14.30 17.65 -6.44
CA SER A 148 14.48 17.25 -5.05
C SER A 148 13.40 16.28 -4.58
N HIS A 149 12.14 16.52 -4.97
CA HIS A 149 11.01 15.61 -4.72
C HIS A 149 11.23 14.25 -5.38
N TRP A 150 11.73 14.22 -6.61
CA TRP A 150 12.03 12.98 -7.30
C TRP A 150 13.23 12.22 -6.70
N LEU A 151 14.24 12.93 -6.21
CA LEU A 151 15.36 12.31 -5.50
C LEU A 151 14.91 11.72 -4.16
N ALA A 152 14.00 12.39 -3.44
CA ALA A 152 13.36 11.87 -2.24
C ALA A 152 12.57 10.58 -2.54
N PHE A 153 11.76 10.58 -3.60
CA PHE A 153 11.07 9.38 -4.08
C PHE A 153 12.04 8.22 -4.38
N LYS A 154 13.09 8.47 -5.18
CA LYS A 154 14.10 7.45 -5.50
C LYS A 154 14.86 6.96 -4.27
N ARG A 155 15.09 7.82 -3.27
CA ARG A 155 15.69 7.43 -1.99
C ARG A 155 14.82 6.39 -1.28
N GLU A 156 13.51 6.59 -1.26
CA GLU A 156 12.57 5.66 -0.65
C GLU A 156 12.55 4.32 -1.39
N PHE A 157 12.54 4.35 -2.72
CA PHE A 157 12.58 3.13 -3.53
C PHE A 157 13.85 2.29 -3.34
N LYS A 158 14.97 2.92 -3.01
CA LYS A 158 16.21 2.20 -2.65
C LYS A 158 16.11 1.46 -1.32
N TYR A 159 15.35 2.01 -0.36
CA TYR A 159 15.05 1.33 0.89
C TYR A 159 14.00 0.24 0.67
N LEU A 160 12.99 0.51 -0.15
CA LEU A 160 12.00 -0.48 -0.58
C LEU A 160 12.66 -1.70 -1.26
N ARG A 161 13.62 -1.49 -2.17
CA ARG A 161 14.41 -2.57 -2.80
C ARG A 161 15.11 -3.44 -1.78
N LYS A 162 15.66 -2.85 -0.72
CA LYS A 162 16.33 -3.59 0.36
C LYS A 162 15.34 -4.40 1.21
N THR A 163 14.10 -3.95 1.31
CA THR A 163 13.06 -4.46 2.20
C THR A 163 11.87 -5.06 1.45
N LYS A 164 12.08 -5.48 0.19
CA LYS A 164 11.01 -5.95 -0.70
C LYS A 164 10.31 -7.22 -0.22
N ASP A 165 11.01 -8.02 0.58
CA ASP A 165 10.51 -9.28 1.13
C ASP A 165 9.71 -9.07 2.43
N LEU A 166 9.65 -7.83 2.95
CA LEU A 166 8.82 -7.50 4.11
C LEU A 166 7.34 -7.45 3.74
N GLY A 167 6.50 -7.84 4.69
CA GLY A 167 5.05 -7.82 4.60
C GLY A 167 4.40 -7.82 5.99
N LEU A 168 3.09 -7.84 6.02
CA LEU A 168 2.31 -7.87 7.27
C LEU A 168 1.92 -9.30 7.61
N THR A 169 2.12 -9.71 8.85
CA THR A 169 1.74 -11.06 9.33
C THR A 169 0.72 -10.94 10.44
N TYR A 170 -0.47 -11.47 10.20
CA TYR A 170 -1.57 -11.55 11.13
C TYR A 170 -1.57 -12.93 11.79
N SER A 171 -1.57 -12.95 13.12
CA SER A 171 -1.66 -14.15 13.94
C SER A 171 -3.05 -14.28 14.54
N MET A 172 -3.62 -15.48 14.45
CA MET A 172 -4.83 -15.86 15.18
C MET A 172 -4.51 -16.17 16.65
N LYS A 173 -3.23 -16.38 16.99
CA LYS A 173 -2.76 -16.55 18.36
C LYS A 173 -2.41 -15.18 18.93
N GLY A 174 -3.16 -14.72 19.92
CA GLY A 174 -2.94 -13.44 20.58
C GLY A 174 -4.24 -12.76 20.96
N SER A 175 -4.16 -11.48 21.35
CA SER A 175 -5.35 -10.67 21.58
C SER A 175 -6.07 -10.38 20.26
N SER A 176 -7.41 -10.45 20.30
CA SER A 176 -8.30 -9.98 19.23
C SER A 176 -8.68 -8.51 19.38
N ASP A 177 -7.99 -7.77 20.25
CA ASP A 177 -8.22 -6.35 20.44
C ASP A 177 -7.67 -5.55 19.25
N ILE A 178 -8.44 -4.55 18.84
CA ILE A 178 -7.96 -3.54 17.88
C ILE A 178 -7.23 -2.46 18.68
N ILE A 179 -5.94 -2.28 18.43
CA ILE A 179 -5.10 -1.29 19.12
C ILE A 179 -4.84 -0.13 18.17
N GLY A 180 -5.31 1.06 18.52
CA GLY A 180 -5.04 2.30 17.78
C GLY A 180 -3.87 3.08 18.36
N TYR A 181 -2.97 3.52 17.49
CA TYR A 181 -1.94 4.52 17.81
C TYR A 181 -2.26 5.79 17.02
N SER A 182 -2.08 6.94 17.64
CA SER A 182 -2.20 8.23 16.96
C SER A 182 -1.03 9.11 17.33
N ASP A 183 -0.56 9.86 16.34
CA ASP A 183 0.47 10.87 16.51
C ASP A 183 0.02 12.15 15.80
N SER A 184 0.36 13.29 16.38
CA SER A 184 -0.01 14.59 15.84
C SER A 184 1.19 15.52 15.87
N SER A 185 1.48 16.15 14.73
CA SER A 185 2.50 17.19 14.66
C SER A 185 1.88 18.57 14.44
N TRP A 186 2.45 19.56 15.12
CA TRP A 186 1.98 20.94 15.06
C TRP A 186 2.91 21.80 14.22
N ALA A 187 2.38 22.35 13.12
CA ALA A 187 3.04 23.37 12.29
C ALA A 187 4.47 23.04 11.80
N GLU A 188 4.83 21.76 11.71
CA GLU A 188 6.16 21.31 11.27
C GLU A 188 6.37 21.39 9.75
N GLU A 189 5.27 21.45 8.99
CA GLU A 189 5.28 21.51 7.53
C GLU A 189 5.16 22.96 7.02
N ASN A 190 5.66 23.23 5.80
CA ASN A 190 5.69 24.57 5.20
C ASN A 190 4.34 25.33 5.19
N ASN A 191 3.22 24.61 5.25
CA ASN A 191 1.88 25.18 5.27
C ASN A 191 1.37 25.56 6.68
N LYS A 192 2.15 25.32 7.74
CA LYS A 192 1.79 25.54 9.15
C LYS A 192 0.48 24.88 9.58
N LYS A 193 0.09 23.80 8.89
CA LYS A 193 -1.11 23.01 9.22
C LYS A 193 -0.71 21.91 10.20
N SER A 194 -1.60 21.63 11.15
CA SER A 194 -1.46 20.44 11.99
C SER A 194 -1.73 19.19 11.18
N CYS A 195 -0.92 18.15 11.36
CA CYS A 195 -1.13 16.84 10.76
C CYS A 195 -1.45 15.83 11.86
N CYS A 196 -2.53 15.08 11.71
CA CYS A 196 -2.86 13.95 12.58
C CYS A 196 -2.70 12.66 11.76
N ARG A 197 -2.04 11.67 12.36
CA ARG A 197 -1.81 10.35 11.78
C ARG A 197 -2.31 9.32 12.78
N TYR A 198 -2.78 8.18 12.27
CA TYR A 198 -3.17 7.06 13.08
C TYR A 198 -2.85 5.74 12.37
N VAL A 199 -2.65 4.68 13.14
CA VAL A 199 -2.53 3.31 12.66
C VAL A 199 -3.26 2.39 13.63
N PHE A 200 -4.04 1.46 13.09
CA PHE A 200 -4.70 0.43 13.88
C PHE A 200 -3.96 -0.89 13.68
N ASN A 201 -3.77 -1.64 14.75
CA ASN A 201 -3.20 -2.97 14.72
C ASN A 201 -4.25 -3.98 15.15
N TYR A 202 -4.30 -5.10 14.44
CA TYR A 202 -5.14 -6.26 14.76
C TYR A 202 -4.36 -7.53 14.43
N GLY A 203 -4.43 -8.54 15.30
CA GLY A 203 -3.71 -9.80 15.09
C GLY A 203 -2.20 -9.65 14.96
N GLY A 204 -1.59 -8.62 15.56
CA GLY A 204 -0.14 -8.39 15.54
C GLY A 204 0.41 -7.61 14.33
N ALA A 205 -0.44 -7.15 13.42
CA ALA A 205 -0.03 -6.32 12.28
C ALA A 205 -0.98 -5.14 12.03
N ALA A 206 -0.52 -4.17 11.24
CA ALA A 206 -1.30 -2.99 10.88
C ALA A 206 -2.50 -3.34 9.99
N ILE A 207 -3.59 -2.60 10.15
CA ILE A 207 -4.78 -2.62 9.30
C ILE A 207 -5.09 -1.18 8.85
N SER A 208 -5.56 -1.04 7.61
CA SER A 208 -5.95 0.23 6.99
C SER A 208 -7.43 0.23 6.64
#